data_AF-A0AAP0E235-F1
#
_entry.id   AF-A0AAP0E235-F1
#
_cell.length_a   1.000
_cell.length_b   1.000
_cell.length_c   1.000
_cell.angle_alpha   90.00
_cell.angle_beta   90.00
_cell.angle_gamma   90.00
#
_symmetry.space_group_name_H-M   'P 1'
#
loop_
_entity.id
_entity.type
_entity.pdbx_description
1 polymer ?
#
loop_
_entity_poly.entity_id
_entity_poly.type
_entity_poly.pdbx_seq_one_letter_code
_entity_poly.pdbx_strand_id
1 'polypeptide(L)'
;MATVHSLLFSSPISRCPNRKHSHFPGFASSSSVPAQSLCSSFSGQTLRLNCSRWAPLRGASHMAGAIKMMAKPAIQFIQGTDEQTIPDVRLTKSRDGTNGMAIFTFEQPSVFDSSSELGDITGFYMIDEEGVLQSVDVSAKFVNGKPAKIEAKYVMRTPRDWDRFMRFMERYSNANGLQFVKN
;
A
#
# COMPACT_ATOMS: atom_id res chain seq x y z
N MET A 1 42.39 25.76 -34.89
CA MET A 1 43.27 24.67 -34.41
C MET A 1 42.55 24.04 -33.23
N ALA A 2 41.85 22.90 -33.46
CA ALA A 2 42.25 21.53 -33.06
C ALA A 2 41.89 21.29 -31.56
N THR A 3 41.25 20.23 -31.08
CA THR A 3 41.10 18.85 -31.56
C THR A 3 39.91 18.18 -30.82
N VAL A 4 39.20 17.30 -31.49
CA VAL A 4 38.19 16.36 -30.93
C VAL A 4 38.87 15.24 -30.15
N HIS A 5 38.27 14.70 -29.08
CA HIS A 5 38.54 13.31 -28.68
C HIS A 5 37.35 12.70 -27.92
N SER A 6 36.68 11.76 -28.59
CA SER A 6 35.72 10.81 -28.04
C SER A 6 36.45 9.61 -27.47
N LEU A 7 35.98 9.05 -26.35
CA LEU A 7 36.38 7.73 -25.88
C LEU A 7 35.13 6.89 -25.60
N LEU A 8 35.02 5.82 -26.39
CA LEU A 8 34.20 4.63 -26.19
C LEU A 8 34.80 3.82 -25.03
N PHE A 9 33.99 3.20 -24.17
CA PHE A 9 34.32 1.86 -23.65
C PHE A 9 33.06 1.08 -23.24
N SER A 10 33.05 -0.16 -23.72
CA SER A 10 31.99 -1.17 -23.70
C SER A 10 31.73 -1.75 -22.30
N SER A 11 30.50 -2.22 -22.07
CA SER A 11 30.14 -3.07 -20.93
C SER A 11 29.98 -4.54 -21.36
N PRO A 12 30.32 -5.52 -20.49
CA PRO A 12 30.42 -6.93 -20.86
C PRO A 12 29.09 -7.70 -20.83
N ILE A 13 29.05 -8.70 -21.71
CA ILE A 13 28.01 -9.71 -21.89
C ILE A 13 27.99 -10.66 -20.69
N SER A 14 26.84 -10.77 -20.01
CA SER A 14 26.57 -11.81 -19.01
C SER A 14 26.00 -13.06 -19.70
N ARG A 15 26.68 -14.21 -19.53
CA ARG A 15 26.22 -15.54 -19.99
C ARG A 15 25.89 -16.40 -18.78
N CYS A 16 24.64 -16.83 -18.65
CA CYS A 16 24.23 -17.89 -17.74
C CYS A 16 23.77 -19.09 -18.58
N PRO A 17 24.37 -20.30 -18.45
CA PRO A 17 23.79 -21.51 -19.00
C PRO A 17 22.88 -22.21 -17.97
N ASN A 18 21.61 -22.41 -18.35
CA ASN A 18 20.66 -23.22 -17.61
C ASN A 18 20.93 -24.72 -17.84
N ARG A 19 20.75 -25.49 -16.77
CA ARG A 19 21.16 -26.87 -16.53
C ARG A 19 20.19 -27.85 -17.21
N LYS A 20 20.75 -28.89 -17.84
CA LYS A 20 20.01 -29.95 -18.55
C LYS A 20 19.35 -30.94 -17.59
N HIS A 21 18.15 -31.37 -18.01
CA HIS A 21 17.38 -32.54 -17.57
C HIS A 21 18.14 -33.86 -17.74
N SER A 22 17.89 -34.83 -16.84
CA SER A 22 18.11 -36.26 -17.07
C SER A 22 17.07 -37.11 -16.31
N HIS A 23 16.44 -38.04 -17.02
CA HIS A 23 15.57 -39.15 -16.57
C HIS A 23 16.38 -40.19 -15.73
N PHE A 24 15.82 -41.11 -14.92
CA PHE A 24 15.08 -42.36 -15.25
C PHE A 24 14.79 -43.20 -13.94
N PRO A 25 14.16 -44.42 -13.94
CA PRO A 25 13.00 -44.78 -13.10
C PRO A 25 13.21 -45.94 -12.09
N GLY A 26 12.16 -46.36 -11.36
CA GLY A 26 12.12 -47.62 -10.59
C GLY A 26 10.71 -48.01 -10.11
N PHE A 27 10.30 -49.26 -10.38
CA PHE A 27 8.98 -49.89 -10.20
C PHE A 27 8.78 -50.60 -8.83
N ALA A 28 7.50 -50.82 -8.44
CA ALA A 28 6.88 -52.02 -7.80
C ALA A 28 5.72 -51.58 -6.87
N SER A 29 4.43 -51.91 -7.14
CA SER A 29 3.69 -53.14 -6.73
C SER A 29 3.58 -53.29 -5.20
N SER A 30 2.46 -53.60 -4.51
CA SER A 30 1.14 -54.16 -4.86
C SER A 30 0.24 -54.17 -3.60
N SER A 31 -1.08 -54.02 -3.81
CA SER A 31 -2.26 -54.61 -3.10
C SER A 31 -2.23 -54.94 -1.59
N SER A 32 -3.28 -54.52 -0.86
CA SER A 32 -4.46 -55.37 -0.55
C SER A 32 -5.32 -54.79 0.59
N VAL A 33 -6.64 -54.91 0.44
CA VAL A 33 -7.68 -54.77 1.49
C VAL A 33 -8.28 -56.16 1.66
N PRO A 34 -8.67 -56.58 2.87
CA PRO A 34 -10.10 -56.87 3.03
C PRO A 34 -10.70 -56.48 4.39
N ALA A 35 -12.02 -56.32 4.34
CA ALA A 35 -12.94 -55.99 5.42
C ALA A 35 -13.18 -57.15 6.41
N GLN A 36 -13.76 -56.80 7.58
CA GLN A 36 -14.68 -57.55 8.45
C GLN A 36 -14.77 -56.76 9.79
N SER A 37 -15.83 -56.73 10.61
CA SER A 37 -17.22 -57.22 10.64
C SER A 37 -17.82 -56.61 11.93
N LEU A 38 -19.11 -56.32 11.96
CA LEU A 38 -19.86 -55.99 13.18
C LEU A 38 -20.00 -57.21 14.11
N CYS A 39 -19.99 -56.99 15.44
CA CYS A 39 -20.99 -57.49 16.39
C CYS A 39 -20.68 -57.04 17.84
N SER A 40 -21.74 -56.67 18.55
CA SER A 40 -21.76 -56.16 19.92
C SER A 40 -21.53 -57.23 20.99
N SER A 41 -21.08 -56.83 22.18
CA SER A 41 -21.64 -57.38 23.42
C SER A 41 -21.51 -56.39 24.57
N PHE A 42 -22.67 -55.90 24.99
CA PHE A 42 -22.94 -55.15 26.20
C PHE A 42 -22.51 -55.93 27.45
N SER A 43 -21.68 -55.32 28.29
CA SER A 43 -21.52 -55.69 29.70
C SER A 43 -21.28 -54.41 30.50
N GLY A 44 -22.27 -54.09 31.34
CA GLY A 44 -22.39 -52.83 32.02
C GLY A 44 -21.30 -52.56 33.05
N GLN A 45 -21.00 -51.28 33.22
CA GLN A 45 -20.57 -50.68 34.48
C GLN A 45 -20.96 -49.20 34.47
N THR A 46 -21.93 -48.85 35.31
CA THR A 46 -22.27 -47.46 35.61
C THR A 46 -21.18 -46.91 36.52
N LEU A 47 -20.27 -46.12 35.97
CA LEU A 47 -19.32 -45.36 36.77
C LEU A 47 -19.81 -43.92 36.94
N ARG A 48 -19.88 -43.57 38.22
CA ARG A 48 -20.34 -42.28 38.73
C ARG A 48 -19.46 -41.15 38.23
N LEU A 49 -20.13 -40.01 38.01
CA LEU A 49 -19.58 -38.70 37.71
C LEU A 49 -18.35 -38.38 38.56
N ASN A 50 -17.25 -38.06 37.87
CA ASN A 50 -16.35 -37.02 38.35
C ASN A 50 -16.40 -35.90 37.31
N CYS A 51 -17.12 -34.83 37.60
CA CYS A 51 -17.03 -33.58 36.85
C CYS A 51 -15.68 -32.93 37.19
N SER A 52 -14.59 -33.54 36.74
CA SER A 52 -13.27 -32.96 36.85
C SER A 52 -13.02 -32.10 35.64
N ARG A 53 -13.18 -30.79 35.89
CA ARG A 53 -12.44 -29.72 35.25
C ARG A 53 -12.81 -29.55 33.77
N TRP A 54 -13.84 -28.73 33.54
CA TRP A 54 -13.98 -28.01 32.27
C TRP A 54 -12.63 -27.38 31.96
N ALA A 55 -11.94 -27.95 30.96
CA ALA A 55 -10.91 -27.21 30.27
C ALA A 55 -11.60 -25.93 29.78
N PRO A 56 -11.09 -24.73 30.09
CA PRO A 56 -11.57 -23.57 29.39
C PRO A 56 -11.26 -23.84 27.92
N LEU A 57 -12.32 -23.98 27.13
CA LEU A 57 -12.23 -23.68 25.71
C LEU A 57 -11.53 -22.32 25.67
N ARG A 58 -10.27 -22.32 25.23
CA ARG A 58 -9.60 -21.12 24.73
C ARG A 58 -10.48 -20.66 23.59
N GLY A 59 -11.50 -19.89 23.96
CA GLY A 59 -12.27 -19.07 23.05
C GLY A 59 -11.24 -18.34 22.22
N ALA A 60 -11.39 -18.50 20.92
CA ALA A 60 -10.52 -18.01 19.89
C ALA A 60 -9.83 -16.74 20.35
N SER A 61 -8.49 -16.74 20.29
CA SER A 61 -7.77 -15.49 20.19
C SER A 61 -8.50 -14.70 19.13
N HIS A 62 -9.23 -13.67 19.55
CA HIS A 62 -9.38 -12.51 18.71
C HIS A 62 -7.94 -12.21 18.34
N MET A 63 -7.60 -12.56 17.09
CA MET A 63 -6.26 -12.39 16.58
C MET A 63 -5.88 -10.99 16.99
N ALA A 64 -4.83 -10.87 17.79
CA ALA A 64 -4.16 -9.60 18.02
C ALA A 64 -3.47 -9.20 16.71
N GLY A 65 -4.21 -9.19 15.60
CA GLY A 65 -3.94 -8.29 14.51
C GLY A 65 -4.18 -6.93 15.11
N ALA A 66 -3.10 -6.16 15.24
CA ALA A 66 -3.18 -4.75 15.57
C ALA A 66 -4.40 -4.18 14.84
N ILE A 67 -5.37 -3.66 15.60
CA ILE A 67 -6.46 -2.89 15.04
C ILE A 67 -5.75 -1.76 14.31
N LYS A 68 -5.59 -1.92 13.00
CA LYS A 68 -5.14 -0.84 12.13
C LYS A 68 -6.16 0.24 12.39
N MET A 69 -5.77 1.27 13.13
CA MET A 69 -6.59 2.44 13.37
C MET A 69 -7.11 2.84 12.00
N MET A 70 -8.43 2.86 11.82
CA MET A 70 -9.05 3.28 10.58
C MET A 70 -8.80 4.78 10.44
N ALA A 71 -7.58 5.13 10.04
CA ALA A 71 -7.17 6.48 9.79
C ALA A 71 -7.96 6.94 8.57
N LYS A 72 -8.88 7.88 8.80
CA LYS A 72 -9.57 8.57 7.73
C LYS A 72 -8.50 9.11 6.76
N PRO A 73 -8.61 8.84 5.45
CA PRO A 73 -7.62 9.31 4.50
C PRO A 73 -7.61 10.85 4.50
N ALA A 74 -6.44 11.43 4.73
CA ALA A 74 -6.26 12.86 4.90
C ALA A 74 -5.03 13.36 4.15
N ILE A 75 -5.06 14.65 3.83
CA ILE A 75 -3.94 15.37 3.26
C ILE A 75 -3.48 16.40 4.31
N GLN A 76 -2.18 16.56 4.48
CA GLN A 76 -1.61 17.52 5.43
C GLN A 76 -0.45 18.28 4.79
N PHE A 77 -0.38 19.58 5.06
CA PHE A 77 0.78 20.42 4.75
C PHE A 77 1.70 20.63 5.97
N ILE A 78 1.10 20.53 7.15
CA ILE A 78 1.75 20.59 8.46
C ILE A 78 1.34 19.31 9.19
N GLN A 79 2.30 18.53 9.66
CA GLN A 79 2.01 17.25 10.31
C GLN A 79 1.07 17.44 11.51
N GLY A 80 0.01 16.64 11.56
CA GLY A 80 -1.03 16.72 12.58
C GLY A 80 -2.17 17.68 12.26
N THR A 81 -2.11 18.43 11.15
CA THR A 81 -3.18 19.32 10.71
C THR A 81 -3.76 18.85 9.37
N ASP A 82 -5.00 18.35 9.41
CA ASP A 82 -5.72 17.92 8.22
C ASP A 82 -6.17 19.12 7.38
N GLU A 83 -5.83 19.09 6.09
CA GLU A 83 -6.28 20.06 5.11
C GLU A 83 -7.75 19.79 4.75
N GLN A 84 -8.59 20.81 4.91
CA GLN A 84 -10.03 20.71 4.64
C GLN A 84 -10.37 20.97 3.17
N THR A 85 -9.53 21.71 2.47
CA THR A 85 -9.76 22.10 1.08
C THR A 85 -9.51 20.91 0.16
N ILE A 86 -10.48 20.61 -0.70
CA ILE A 86 -10.34 19.55 -1.70
C ILE A 86 -9.46 20.06 -2.86
N PRO A 87 -8.41 19.32 -3.25
CA PRO A 87 -7.59 19.71 -4.39
C PRO A 87 -8.23 19.32 -5.73
N ASP A 88 -7.90 20.11 -6.76
CA ASP A 88 -7.90 19.61 -8.14
C ASP A 88 -6.66 18.74 -8.36
N VAL A 89 -6.85 17.54 -8.91
CA VAL A 89 -5.80 16.54 -9.06
C VAL A 89 -5.61 16.19 -10.53
N ARG A 90 -4.42 16.52 -11.03
CA ARG A 90 -4.02 16.20 -12.40
C ARG A 90 -2.93 15.14 -12.40
N LEU A 91 -3.22 14.02 -13.06
CA LEU A 91 -2.23 12.97 -13.32
C LEU A 91 -1.55 13.18 -14.67
N THR A 92 -0.23 13.07 -14.67
CA THR A 92 0.61 13.07 -15.87
C THR A 92 1.49 11.83 -15.86
N LYS A 93 1.69 11.21 -17.02
CA LYS A 93 2.57 10.05 -17.19
C LYS A 93 3.49 10.30 -18.38
N SER A 94 4.76 9.91 -18.27
CA SER A 94 5.68 9.96 -19.41
C SER A 94 5.18 9.07 -20.54
N ARG A 95 5.62 9.36 -21.78
CA ARG A 95 5.26 8.54 -22.96
C ARG A 95 5.66 7.08 -22.79
N ASP A 96 6.82 6.84 -22.19
CA ASP A 96 7.36 5.50 -21.94
C ASP A 96 6.69 4.81 -20.74
N GLY A 97 5.86 5.53 -20.00
CA GLY A 97 5.07 5.01 -18.88
C GLY A 97 5.85 4.70 -17.60
N THR A 98 7.16 4.95 -17.59
CA THR A 98 8.06 4.70 -16.46
C THR A 98 7.91 5.69 -15.31
N ASN A 99 7.64 6.96 -15.61
CA ASN A 99 7.51 8.01 -14.60
C ASN A 99 6.10 8.60 -14.65
N GLY A 100 5.46 8.62 -13.49
CA GLY A 100 4.20 9.31 -13.25
C GLY A 100 4.40 10.53 -12.36
N MET A 101 3.50 11.49 -12.47
CA MET A 101 3.44 12.64 -11.56
C MET A 101 1.99 13.01 -11.31
N ALA A 102 1.65 13.19 -10.04
CA ALA A 102 0.38 13.79 -9.62
C ALA A 102 0.64 15.25 -9.23
N ILE A 103 -0.16 16.16 -9.77
CA ILE A 103 -0.14 17.57 -9.42
C ILE A 103 -1.43 17.87 -8.69
N PHE A 104 -1.32 18.41 -7.49
CA PHE A 104 -2.42 18.83 -6.65
C PHE A 104 -2.48 20.34 -6.62
N THR A 105 -3.64 20.92 -6.90
CA THR A 105 -3.88 22.35 -6.82
C THR A 105 -4.97 22.62 -5.79
N PHE A 106 -4.63 23.35 -4.74
CA PHE A 106 -5.56 23.77 -3.71
C PHE A 106 -5.86 25.25 -3.90
N GLU A 107 -7.13 25.57 -4.10
CA GLU A 107 -7.59 26.96 -4.13
C GLU A 107 -7.97 27.39 -2.73
N GLN A 108 -7.36 28.46 -2.23
CA GLN A 108 -7.61 28.98 -0.87
C GLN A 108 -7.47 27.89 0.22
N PRO A 109 -6.32 27.20 0.31
CA PRO A 109 -6.12 26.14 1.28
C PRO A 109 -6.22 26.66 2.72
N SER A 110 -6.83 25.86 3.59
CA SER A 110 -7.09 26.17 5.00
C SER A 110 -5.81 26.30 5.82
N VAL A 111 -4.70 25.73 5.35
CA VAL A 111 -3.38 25.95 5.96
C VAL A 111 -2.97 27.43 6.01
N PHE A 112 -3.45 28.27 5.07
CA PHE A 112 -3.13 29.71 5.09
C PHE A 112 -3.80 30.45 6.25
N ASP A 113 -4.95 29.99 6.72
CA ASP A 113 -5.63 30.60 7.87
C ASP A 113 -4.96 30.19 9.18
N SER A 114 -4.25 29.05 9.18
CA SER A 114 -3.65 28.47 10.37
C SER A 114 -2.14 28.73 10.50
N SER A 115 -1.50 29.31 9.47
CA SER A 115 -0.04 29.44 9.43
C SER A 115 0.55 30.37 10.51
N SER A 116 -0.25 31.30 11.05
CA SER A 116 0.20 32.14 12.18
C SER A 116 0.35 31.38 13.49
N GLU A 117 -0.36 30.25 13.66
CA GLU A 117 -0.38 29.47 14.91
C GLU A 117 0.29 28.11 14.77
N LEU A 118 0.20 27.47 13.60
CA LEU A 118 0.61 26.07 13.39
C LEU A 118 1.96 25.92 12.68
N GLY A 119 2.58 27.01 12.24
CA GLY A 119 3.90 27.04 11.63
C GLY A 119 3.91 27.03 10.10
N ASP A 120 5.12 26.96 9.54
CA ASP A 120 5.34 26.97 8.08
C ASP A 120 5.01 25.62 7.44
N ILE A 121 4.70 25.64 6.14
CA ILE A 121 4.46 24.44 5.34
C ILE A 121 5.74 23.60 5.28
N THR A 122 5.74 22.42 5.90
CA THR A 122 6.92 21.54 6.00
C THR A 122 7.01 20.53 4.87
N GLY A 123 5.88 20.20 4.24
CA GLY A 123 5.83 19.26 3.13
C GLY A 123 4.40 19.00 2.67
N PHE A 124 4.22 17.93 1.93
CA PHE A 124 2.92 17.44 1.48
C PHE A 124 2.79 15.97 1.88
N TYR A 125 1.84 15.66 2.75
CA TYR A 125 1.63 14.33 3.32
C TYR A 125 0.23 13.83 2.96
N MET A 126 0.17 12.62 2.43
CA MET A 126 -1.06 11.89 2.11
C MET A 126 -1.10 10.67 3.03
N ILE A 127 -2.02 10.67 3.99
CA ILE A 127 -2.05 9.74 5.11
C ILE A 127 -3.29 8.86 4.99
N ASP A 128 -3.12 7.55 5.08
CA ASP A 128 -4.22 6.58 5.17
C ASP A 128 -3.79 5.37 6.01
N GLU A 129 -4.64 4.34 6.05
CA GLU A 129 -4.37 3.08 6.77
C GLU A 129 -3.15 2.28 6.26
N GLU A 130 -2.65 2.55 5.05
CA GLU A 130 -1.45 1.91 4.51
C GLU A 130 -0.16 2.66 4.88
N GLY A 131 -0.28 3.87 5.42
CA GLY A 131 0.84 4.71 5.86
C GLY A 131 0.80 6.09 5.20
N VAL A 132 1.99 6.65 4.98
CA VAL A 132 2.15 8.03 4.49
C VAL A 132 2.87 8.04 3.14
N LEU A 133 2.28 8.71 2.15
CA LEU A 133 2.98 9.15 0.94
C LEU A 133 3.35 10.61 1.15
N GLN A 134 4.61 10.98 0.89
CA GLN A 134 5.08 12.34 1.16
C GLN A 134 5.82 12.94 -0.04
N SER A 135 5.78 14.26 -0.14
CA SER A 135 6.59 15.05 -1.07
C SER A 135 7.09 16.33 -0.41
N VAL A 136 8.21 16.82 -0.91
CA VAL A 136 8.79 18.13 -0.54
C VAL A 136 8.52 19.20 -1.61
N ASP A 137 8.04 18.79 -2.80
CA ASP A 137 7.77 19.71 -3.90
C ASP A 137 6.40 20.39 -3.70
N VAL A 138 6.43 21.47 -2.94
CA VAL A 138 5.27 22.30 -2.58
C VAL A 138 5.57 23.76 -2.89
N SER A 139 4.65 24.43 -3.56
CA SER A 139 4.80 25.83 -3.97
C SER A 139 3.53 26.61 -3.69
N ALA A 140 3.66 27.71 -2.93
CA ALA A 140 2.57 28.66 -2.73
C ALA A 140 2.55 29.70 -3.87
N LYS A 141 1.36 30.00 -4.39
CA LYS A 141 1.13 31.05 -5.38
C LYS A 141 0.44 32.24 -4.73
N PHE A 142 0.99 33.42 -4.99
CA PHE A 142 0.46 34.69 -4.51
C PHE A 142 -0.22 35.43 -5.65
N VAL A 143 -1.38 36.00 -5.38
CA VAL A 143 -2.12 36.87 -6.30
C VAL A 143 -2.34 38.20 -5.59
N ASN A 144 -1.86 39.29 -6.16
CA ASN A 144 -1.95 40.64 -5.58
C ASN A 144 -1.36 40.74 -4.15
N GLY A 145 -0.24 40.05 -3.89
CA GLY A 145 0.43 40.05 -2.60
C GLY A 145 -0.24 39.21 -1.51
N LYS A 146 -1.33 38.50 -1.81
CA LYS A 146 -2.01 37.57 -0.89
C LYS A 146 -1.77 36.11 -1.31
N PRO A 147 -1.54 35.19 -0.36
CA PRO A 147 -1.47 33.76 -0.67
C PRO A 147 -2.83 33.29 -1.19
N ALA A 148 -2.83 32.63 -2.35
CA ALA A 148 -4.07 32.31 -3.06
C ALA A 148 -4.21 30.82 -3.36
N LYS A 149 -3.11 30.14 -3.73
CA LYS A 149 -3.14 28.72 -4.08
C LYS A 149 -1.90 28.00 -3.57
N ILE A 150 -2.01 26.69 -3.35
CA ILE A 150 -0.85 25.81 -3.18
C ILE A 150 -0.86 24.78 -4.30
N GLU A 151 0.30 24.59 -4.92
CA GLU A 151 0.57 23.51 -5.86
C GLU A 151 1.54 22.53 -5.20
N ALA A 152 1.17 21.25 -5.11
CA ALA A 152 2.03 20.19 -4.62
C ALA A 152 2.21 19.11 -5.69
N LYS A 153 3.43 18.59 -5.83
CA LYS A 153 3.76 17.57 -6.83
C LYS A 153 4.24 16.30 -6.16
N TYR A 154 3.67 15.18 -6.57
CA TYR A 154 4.09 13.85 -6.14
C TYR A 154 4.61 13.04 -7.32
N VAL A 155 5.90 12.69 -7.30
CA VAL A 155 6.58 11.95 -8.37
C VAL A 155 6.55 10.46 -8.06
N MET A 156 6.03 9.67 -9.00
CA MET A 156 5.96 8.21 -8.94
C MET A 156 6.99 7.63 -9.91
N ARG A 157 7.97 6.90 -9.39
CA ARG A 157 9.07 6.34 -10.20
C ARG A 157 8.90 4.86 -10.49
N THR A 158 8.10 4.17 -9.68
CA THR A 158 7.85 2.74 -9.80
C THR A 158 6.37 2.44 -9.96
N PRO A 159 6.00 1.30 -10.56
CA PRO A 159 4.60 0.85 -10.60
C PRO A 159 3.99 0.68 -9.20
N ARG A 160 4.80 0.33 -8.20
CA ARG A 160 4.34 0.21 -6.81
C ARG A 160 3.91 1.55 -6.22
N ASP A 161 4.64 2.61 -6.51
CA ASP A 161 4.26 3.97 -6.08
C ASP A 161 2.93 4.37 -6.72
N TRP A 162 2.75 4.03 -8.00
CA TRP A 162 1.52 4.27 -8.73
C TRP A 162 0.33 3.54 -8.11
N ASP A 163 0.45 2.23 -7.88
CA ASP A 163 -0.62 1.43 -7.27
C ASP A 163 -0.96 1.94 -5.86
N ARG A 164 0.06 2.28 -5.07
CA ARG A 164 -0.10 2.82 -3.72
C ARG A 164 -0.80 4.19 -3.73
N PHE A 165 -0.45 5.04 -4.68
CA PHE A 165 -1.10 6.34 -4.89
C PHE A 165 -2.55 6.18 -5.31
N MET A 166 -2.85 5.28 -6.26
CA MET A 166 -4.21 5.05 -6.72
C MET A 166 -5.12 4.56 -5.58
N ARG A 167 -4.62 3.68 -4.70
CA ARG A 167 -5.36 3.24 -3.49
C ARG A 167 -5.64 4.38 -2.52
N PHE A 168 -4.65 5.27 -2.30
CA PHE A 168 -4.86 6.45 -1.49
C PHE A 168 -5.97 7.33 -2.08
N MET A 169 -5.87 7.64 -3.38
CA MET A 169 -6.85 8.49 -4.07
C MET A 169 -8.26 7.89 -4.07
N GLU A 170 -8.38 6.57 -4.26
CA GLU A 170 -9.65 5.87 -4.15
C GLU A 170 -10.28 6.06 -2.76
N ARG A 171 -9.52 5.78 -1.68
CA ARG A 171 -10.01 6.00 -0.30
C ARG A 171 -10.34 7.46 -0.04
N TYR A 172 -9.45 8.38 -0.43
CA TYR A 172 -9.63 9.81 -0.20
C TYR A 172 -10.86 10.35 -0.93
N SER A 173 -11.07 9.93 -2.18
CA SER A 173 -12.27 10.31 -2.94
C SER A 173 -13.55 9.77 -2.30
N ASN A 174 -13.56 8.51 -1.86
CA ASN A 174 -14.70 7.91 -1.17
C ASN A 174 -15.05 8.63 0.14
N ALA A 175 -14.03 9.01 0.92
CA ALA A 175 -14.23 9.71 2.19
C ALA A 175 -14.71 11.17 2.04
N ASN A 176 -14.41 11.80 0.90
CA ASN A 176 -14.76 13.20 0.61
C ASN A 176 -15.87 13.35 -0.43
N GLY A 177 -16.48 12.24 -0.88
CA GLY A 177 -17.57 12.24 -1.86
C GLY A 177 -17.17 12.73 -3.26
N LEU A 178 -15.91 12.59 -3.64
CA LEU A 178 -15.38 13.07 -4.92
C LEU A 178 -15.62 12.05 -6.03
N GLN A 179 -15.94 12.54 -7.23
CA GLN A 179 -16.07 11.71 -8.43
C GLN A 179 -15.00 12.09 -9.43
N PHE A 180 -14.39 11.08 -10.07
CA PHE A 180 -13.41 11.29 -11.12
C PHE A 180 -14.08 11.81 -12.39
N VAL A 181 -13.83 13.07 -12.73
CA VAL A 181 -14.24 13.64 -14.03
C VAL A 181 -13.09 13.43 -15.02
N LYS A 182 -13.30 12.57 -16.01
CA LYS A 182 -12.35 12.34 -17.10
C LYS A 182 -12.62 13.36 -18.22
N ASN A 183 -11.72 14.33 -18.37
CA ASN A 183 -11.71 15.26 -19.50
C ASN A 183 -10.68 14.84 -20.56
#